data_AF-A0A660Q9R4-F1
#
_entry.id   AF-A0A660Q9R4-F1
#
_cell.length_a   1.000
_cell.length_b   1.000
_cell.length_c   1.000
_cell.angle_alpha   90.00
_cell.angle_beta   90.00
_cell.angle_gamma   90.00
#
_symmetry.space_group_name_H-M   'P 1'
#
loop_
_entity.id
_entity.type
_entity.pdbx_description
1 polymer ?
#
loop_
_entity_poly.entity_id
_entity_poly.type
_entity_poly.pdbx_seq_one_letter_code
_entity_poly.pdbx_strand_id
1 'polypeptide(L)'
;GVAVGVGAFTPNSYSIALAIGIQNIPEGMAVAASLLNIGYSPIKAFFVALLTGMVEILGGLTGVMVMSISTKVLPYMMSLAAGAMIFVISDEVVAETHTGGNERLSTYFLLTGFALMAVLDLVMG
;
A
#
# COMPACT_ATOMS: atom_id res chain seq x y z
N GLY A 1 -4.65 -3.75 -1.26
CA GLY A 1 -5.59 -4.90 -1.31
C GLY A 1 -6.93 -4.70 -0.59
N VAL A 2 -7.08 -5.18 0.67
CA VAL A 2 -8.38 -5.18 1.41
C VAL A 2 -9.03 -3.80 1.48
N ALA A 3 -8.26 -2.74 1.72
CA ALA A 3 -8.73 -1.37 1.74
C ALA A 3 -9.45 -0.95 0.44
N VAL A 4 -8.94 -1.37 -0.74
CA VAL A 4 -9.58 -1.11 -2.04
C VAL A 4 -10.94 -1.81 -2.12
N GLY A 5 -10.99 -3.08 -1.72
CA GLY A 5 -12.21 -3.88 -1.76
C GLY A 5 -13.31 -3.37 -0.83
N VAL A 6 -12.95 -2.98 0.40
CA VAL A 6 -13.88 -2.37 1.35
C VAL A 6 -14.26 -0.96 0.91
N GLY A 7 -13.29 -0.19 0.39
CA GLY A 7 -13.46 1.18 -0.09
C GLY A 7 -14.41 1.30 -1.30
N ALA A 8 -14.61 0.22 -2.05
CA ALA A 8 -15.58 0.14 -3.14
C ALA A 8 -17.03 0.44 -2.70
N PHE A 9 -17.34 0.30 -1.41
CA PHE A 9 -18.66 0.56 -0.82
C PHE A 9 -18.77 1.97 -0.21
N THR A 10 -17.79 2.84 -0.48
CA THR A 10 -17.78 4.24 -0.06
C THR A 10 -17.97 5.18 -1.25
N PRO A 11 -18.46 6.41 -1.04
CA PRO A 11 -18.55 7.42 -2.09
C PRO A 11 -17.19 7.73 -2.75
N ASN A 12 -16.07 7.58 -2.01
CA ASN A 12 -14.72 7.93 -2.45
C ASN A 12 -13.94 6.73 -3.01
N SER A 13 -14.65 5.73 -3.55
CA SER A 13 -14.06 4.48 -4.05
C SER A 13 -12.97 4.68 -5.09
N TYR A 14 -13.17 5.60 -6.04
CA TYR A 14 -12.17 5.93 -7.06
C TYR A 14 -10.92 6.57 -6.48
N SER A 15 -11.08 7.47 -5.52
CA SER A 15 -9.98 8.18 -4.86
C SER A 15 -9.13 7.19 -4.05
N ILE A 16 -9.76 6.27 -3.31
CA ILE A 16 -9.06 5.20 -2.58
C ILE A 16 -8.32 4.27 -3.55
N ALA A 17 -8.97 3.85 -4.63
CA ALA A 17 -8.35 2.94 -5.61
C ALA A 17 -7.14 3.58 -6.31
N LEU A 18 -7.25 4.86 -6.68
CA LEU A 18 -6.15 5.60 -7.31
C LEU A 18 -5.01 5.87 -6.33
N ALA A 19 -5.33 6.27 -5.10
CA ALA A 19 -4.36 6.48 -4.03
C ALA A 19 -3.52 5.21 -3.80
N ILE A 20 -4.18 4.06 -3.64
CA ILE A 20 -3.51 2.77 -3.44
C ILE A 20 -2.76 2.36 -4.72
N GLY A 21 -3.33 2.55 -5.91
CA GLY A 21 -2.64 2.25 -7.16
C GLY A 21 -1.33 3.03 -7.34
N ILE A 22 -1.30 4.31 -6.95
CA ILE A 22 -0.11 5.16 -7.05
C ILE A 22 1.00 4.69 -6.10
N GLN A 23 0.69 4.29 -4.85
CA GLN A 23 1.71 3.78 -3.91
C GLN A 23 2.26 2.39 -4.29
N ASN A 24 1.48 1.57 -5.01
CA ASN A 24 1.91 0.21 -5.36
C ASN A 24 3.06 0.21 -6.39
N ILE A 25 3.19 1.28 -7.18
CA ILE A 25 4.28 1.45 -8.13
C ILE A 25 5.64 1.54 -7.40
N PRO A 26 5.86 2.51 -6.47
CA PRO A 26 7.10 2.57 -5.69
C PRO A 26 7.28 1.35 -4.78
N GLU A 27 6.22 0.76 -4.22
CA GLU A 27 6.33 -0.46 -3.41
C GLU A 27 6.86 -1.66 -4.23
N GLY A 28 6.28 -1.90 -5.41
CA GLY A 28 6.76 -2.95 -6.32
C GLY A 28 8.18 -2.71 -6.80
N MET A 29 8.56 -1.45 -7.05
CA MET A 29 9.95 -1.09 -7.37
C MET A 29 10.89 -1.35 -6.19
N ALA A 30 10.47 -1.07 -4.95
CA ALA A 30 11.28 -1.33 -3.76
C ALA A 30 11.54 -2.83 -3.57
N VAL A 31 10.52 -3.68 -3.77
CA VAL A 31 10.66 -5.15 -3.75
C VAL A 31 11.59 -5.64 -4.85
N ALA A 32 11.45 -5.11 -6.07
CA ALA A 32 12.35 -5.49 -7.16
C ALA A 32 13.81 -5.04 -6.89
N ALA A 33 14.01 -3.83 -6.37
CA ALA A 33 15.32 -3.28 -6.05
C ALA A 33 16.01 -4.07 -4.93
N SER A 34 15.29 -4.51 -3.90
CA SER A 34 15.87 -5.32 -2.82
C SER A 34 16.36 -6.68 -3.33
N LEU A 35 15.60 -7.34 -4.20
CA LEU A 35 15.99 -8.60 -4.83
C LEU A 35 17.21 -8.44 -5.76
N LEU A 36 17.28 -7.35 -6.50
CA LEU A 36 18.44 -7.01 -7.32
C LEU A 36 19.70 -6.79 -6.44
N ASN A 37 19.55 -6.09 -5.31
CA ASN A 37 20.66 -5.81 -4.39
C ASN A 37 21.26 -7.08 -3.76
N ILE A 38 20.46 -8.12 -3.54
CA ILE A 38 20.95 -9.41 -3.02
C ILE A 38 21.33 -10.40 -4.13
N GLY A 39 21.39 -9.96 -5.39
CA GLY A 39 21.99 -10.71 -6.52
C GLY A 39 21.03 -11.54 -7.38
N TYR A 40 19.71 -11.37 -7.26
CA TYR A 40 18.76 -12.03 -8.17
C TYR A 40 18.77 -11.38 -9.56
N SER A 41 18.40 -12.16 -10.58
CA SER A 41 18.29 -11.64 -11.95
C SER A 41 17.09 -10.69 -12.09
N PRO A 42 17.15 -9.67 -12.98
CA PRO A 42 16.06 -8.71 -13.18
C PRO A 42 14.71 -9.34 -13.50
N ILE A 43 14.71 -10.43 -14.28
CA ILE A 43 13.48 -11.16 -14.62
C ILE A 43 12.87 -11.78 -13.36
N LYS A 44 13.67 -12.40 -12.49
CA LYS A 44 13.17 -12.97 -11.23
C LYS A 44 12.64 -11.88 -10.31
N ALA A 45 13.37 -10.77 -10.17
CA ALA A 45 12.95 -9.63 -9.35
C ALA A 45 11.60 -9.05 -9.83
N PHE A 46 11.43 -8.89 -11.14
CA PHE A 46 10.18 -8.44 -11.75
C PHE A 46 9.02 -9.39 -11.45
N PHE A 47 9.19 -10.71 -11.66
CA PHE A 47 8.11 -11.67 -11.42
C PHE A 47 7.74 -11.77 -9.94
N VAL A 48 8.71 -11.67 -9.02
CA VAL A 48 8.40 -11.65 -7.59
C VAL A 48 7.61 -10.39 -7.23
N ALA A 49 8.04 -9.20 -7.67
CA ALA A 49 7.30 -7.95 -7.44
C ALA A 49 5.89 -7.97 -8.08
N LEU A 50 5.72 -8.63 -9.23
CA LEU A 50 4.41 -8.83 -9.84
C LEU A 50 3.53 -9.75 -8.98
N LEU A 51 4.08 -10.86 -8.50
CA LEU A 51 3.36 -11.83 -7.66
C LEU A 51 2.94 -11.22 -6.32
N THR A 52 3.76 -10.37 -5.70
CA THR A 52 3.36 -9.64 -4.49
C THR A 52 2.19 -8.70 -4.79
N GLY A 53 2.22 -7.98 -5.91
CA GLY A 53 1.09 -7.15 -6.35
C GLY A 53 -0.20 -7.94 -6.59
N MET A 54 -0.11 -9.19 -7.08
CA MET A 54 -1.29 -10.04 -7.26
C MET A 54 -1.98 -10.40 -5.94
N VAL A 55 -1.26 -10.42 -4.80
CA VAL A 55 -1.85 -10.65 -3.47
C VAL A 55 -2.87 -9.56 -3.14
N GLU A 56 -2.69 -8.34 -3.65
CA GLU A 56 -3.67 -7.27 -3.42
C GLU A 56 -5.00 -7.50 -4.10
N ILE A 57 -5.02 -8.18 -5.26
CA ILE A 57 -6.26 -8.57 -5.94
C ILE A 57 -7.04 -9.52 -5.04
N LEU A 58 -6.36 -10.51 -4.45
CA LEU A 58 -6.97 -11.45 -3.51
C LEU A 58 -7.52 -10.71 -2.28
N GLY A 59 -6.73 -9.78 -1.71
CA GLY A 59 -7.17 -8.94 -0.60
C GLY A 59 -8.39 -8.07 -0.94
N GLY A 60 -8.41 -7.47 -2.13
CA GLY A 60 -9.53 -6.68 -2.64
C GLY A 60 -10.80 -7.52 -2.77
N LEU A 61 -10.69 -8.74 -3.33
CA LEU A 61 -11.80 -9.69 -3.40
C LEU A 61 -12.31 -10.06 -2.00
N THR A 62 -11.41 -10.25 -1.03
CA THR A 62 -11.81 -10.54 0.35
C THR A 62 -12.57 -9.36 0.96
N GLY A 63 -12.09 -8.14 0.72
CA GLY A 63 -12.77 -6.90 1.16
C GLY A 63 -14.19 -6.79 0.58
N VAL A 64 -14.35 -7.03 -0.72
CA VAL A 64 -15.67 -7.01 -1.39
C VAL A 64 -16.59 -8.11 -0.83
N MET A 65 -16.07 -9.32 -0.63
CA MET A 65 -16.85 -10.44 -0.11
C MET A 65 -17.40 -10.16 1.28
N VAL A 66 -16.58 -9.64 2.19
CA VAL A 66 -17.01 -9.28 3.56
C VAL A 66 -18.07 -8.18 3.52
N MET A 67 -17.84 -7.15 2.70
CA MET A 67 -18.78 -6.03 2.56
C MET A 67 -20.12 -6.43 1.92
N SER A 68 -20.12 -7.46 1.08
CA SER A 68 -21.34 -8.00 0.46
C SER A 68 -22.25 -8.69 1.48
N ILE A 69 -21.73 -9.12 2.63
CA ILE A 69 -22.52 -9.74 3.70
C ILE A 69 -23.22 -8.67 4.56
N SER A 70 -22.51 -7.59 4.92
CA SER A 70 -23.08 -6.50 5.72
C SER A 70 -22.29 -5.21 5.57
N THR A 71 -22.95 -4.15 5.11
CA THR A 71 -22.32 -2.82 5.07
C THR A 71 -22.16 -2.18 6.44
N LYS A 72 -22.81 -2.71 7.48
CA LYS A 72 -22.67 -2.21 8.85
C LYS A 72 -21.28 -2.43 9.43
N VAL A 73 -20.49 -3.37 8.88
CA VAL A 73 -19.12 -3.60 9.32
C VAL A 73 -18.11 -2.66 8.68
N LEU A 74 -18.52 -1.82 7.71
CA LEU A 74 -17.64 -0.89 6.99
C LEU A 74 -16.69 -0.09 7.89
N PRO A 75 -17.14 0.62 8.95
CA PRO A 75 -16.22 1.42 9.77
C PRO A 75 -15.16 0.56 10.49
N TYR A 76 -15.52 -0.65 10.91
CA TYR A 76 -14.58 -1.57 11.54
C TYR A 76 -13.56 -2.11 10.55
N MET A 77 -14.00 -2.46 9.33
CA MET A 77 -13.11 -2.94 8.26
C MET A 77 -12.17 -1.83 7.76
N MET A 78 -12.65 -0.60 7.63
CA MET A 78 -11.82 0.57 7.32
C MET A 78 -10.79 0.83 8.42
N SER A 79 -11.20 0.79 9.69
CA SER A 79 -10.28 0.92 10.82
C SER A 79 -9.23 -0.19 10.85
N LEU A 80 -9.63 -1.43 10.55
CA LEU A 80 -8.72 -2.57 10.51
C LEU A 80 -7.73 -2.45 9.36
N ALA A 81 -8.18 -2.06 8.17
CA ALA A 81 -7.32 -1.84 7.02
C ALA A 81 -6.32 -0.71 7.26
N ALA A 82 -6.76 0.41 7.84
CA ALA A 82 -5.88 1.52 8.22
C ALA A 82 -4.85 1.10 9.28
N GLY A 83 -5.29 0.39 10.33
CA GLY A 83 -4.40 -0.11 11.38
C GLY A 83 -3.35 -1.08 10.87
N ALA A 84 -3.73 -2.00 9.97
CA ALA A 84 -2.80 -2.93 9.34
C ALA A 84 -1.72 -2.20 8.53
N MET A 85 -2.09 -1.17 7.76
CA MET A 85 -1.10 -0.38 7.00
C MET A 85 -0.17 0.43 7.91
N ILE A 86 -0.68 1.00 9.00
CA ILE A 86 0.16 1.69 9.99
C ILE A 86 1.19 0.73 10.60
N PHE A 87 0.77 -0.48 10.95
CA PHE A 87 1.66 -1.51 11.47
C PHE A 87 2.76 -1.87 10.46
N VAL A 88 2.41 -2.21 9.22
CA VAL A 88 3.36 -2.57 8.15
C VAL A 88 4.35 -1.44 7.87
N ILE A 89 3.87 -0.19 7.76
CA ILE A 89 4.75 0.96 7.52
C ILE A 89 5.73 1.15 8.68
N SER A 90 5.26 1.01 9.92
CA SER A 90 6.10 1.26 11.10
C SER A 90 7.14 0.16 11.30
N ASP A 91 6.73 -1.10 11.20
CA ASP A 91 7.58 -2.25 11.52
C ASP A 91 8.51 -2.64 10.38
N GLU A 92 8.07 -2.49 9.12
CA GLU A 92 8.84 -2.92 7.95
C GLU A 92 9.49 -1.72 7.26
N VAL A 93 8.70 -0.76 6.76
CA VAL A 93 9.21 0.30 5.87
C VAL A 93 10.12 1.28 6.60
N VAL A 94 9.70 1.79 7.76
CA VAL A 94 10.50 2.73 8.54
C VAL A 94 11.74 2.04 9.09
N ALA A 95 11.62 0.81 9.62
CA ALA A 95 12.75 0.06 10.14
C ALA A 95 13.81 -0.20 9.05
N GLU A 96 13.40 -0.68 7.87
CA GLU A 96 14.30 -1.03 6.76
C GLU A 96 15.00 0.21 6.16
N THR A 97 14.30 1.35 6.09
CA THR A 97 14.92 2.58 5.57
C THR A 97 15.94 3.20 6.51
N HIS A 98 15.96 2.79 7.79
CA HIS A 98 16.84 3.31 8.83
C HIS A 98 18.04 2.40 9.12
N THR A 99 18.11 1.19 8.56
CA THR A 99 19.25 0.27 8.69
C THR A 99 20.41 0.59 7.74
N GLY A 100 20.21 1.46 6.74
CA GLY A 100 21.18 1.76 5.67
C GLY A 100 21.97 3.08 5.78
N GLY A 101 21.87 3.83 6.88
CA GLY A 101 22.60 5.10 7.10
C GLY A 101 22.10 6.31 6.31
N ASN A 102 20.93 6.20 5.67
CA ASN A 102 20.26 7.29 4.94
C ASN A 102 18.96 7.74 5.65
N GLU A 103 18.87 7.55 6.97
CA GLU A 103 17.65 7.73 7.75
C GLU A 103 16.98 9.10 7.56
N ARG A 104 17.77 10.18 7.53
CA ARG A 104 17.25 11.54 7.33
C ARG A 104 16.67 11.74 5.94
N LEU A 105 17.33 11.22 4.92
CA LEU A 105 16.86 11.33 3.55
C LEU A 105 15.57 10.53 3.35
N SER A 106 15.53 9.30 3.88
CA SER A 106 14.33 8.45 3.89
C SER A 106 13.16 9.14 4.60
N THR A 107 13.41 9.81 5.72
CA THR A 107 12.39 10.58 6.44
C THR A 107 11.86 11.75 5.60
N TYR A 108 12.71 12.48 4.88
CA TYR A 108 12.26 13.55 3.99
C TYR A 108 11.38 13.04 2.84
N PHE A 109 11.73 11.89 2.24
CA PHE A 109 10.89 11.27 1.22
C PHE A 109 9.56 10.77 1.79
N LEU A 110 9.56 10.20 3.00
CA LEU A 110 8.34 9.79 3.70
C LEU A 110 7.41 10.98 3.97
N LEU A 111 7.94 12.09 4.49
CA LEU A 111 7.16 13.31 4.73
C LEU A 111 6.63 13.92 3.43
N THR A 112 7.44 13.93 2.38
CA THR A 112 7.03 14.44 1.06
C THR A 112 5.93 13.57 0.45
N GLY A 113 6.06 12.25 0.54
CA GLY A 113 5.03 11.31 0.10
C GLY A 113 3.72 11.48 0.88
N PHE A 114 3.80 11.62 2.20
CA PHE A 114 2.64 11.92 3.04
C PHE A 114 1.95 13.22 2.62
N ALA A 115 2.71 14.30 2.42
CA ALA A 115 2.17 15.58 1.98
C ALA A 115 1.50 15.48 0.59
N LEU A 116 2.14 14.78 -0.35
CA LEU A 116 1.57 14.53 -1.68
C LEU A 116 0.24 13.77 -1.59
N MET A 117 0.17 12.73 -0.76
CA MET A 117 -1.06 11.97 -0.55
C MET A 117 -2.16 12.80 0.11
N ALA A 118 -1.82 13.65 1.09
CA ALA A 118 -2.79 14.57 1.71
C ALA A 118 -3.34 15.59 0.70
N VAL A 119 -2.51 16.08 -0.22
CA VAL A 119 -2.96 16.96 -1.31
C VAL A 119 -3.85 16.21 -2.30
N LEU A 120 -3.48 14.98 -2.67
CA LEU A 120 -4.31 14.14 -3.55
C LEU A 120 -5.68 13.87 -2.93
N ASP A 121 -5.74 13.55 -1.63
CA ASP A 121 -7.00 13.36 -0.91
C ASP A 121 -7.85 14.63 -0.89
N LEU A 122 -7.25 15.80 -0.64
CA LEU A 122 -7.97 17.08 -0.67
C LEU A 122 -8.54 17.44 -2.06
N VAL A 123 -7.84 17.05 -3.13
CA VAL A 123 -8.24 17.38 -4.51
C VAL A 123 -9.26 16.38 -5.06
N MET A 124 -9.20 15.11 -4.61
CA MET A 124 -10.00 14.01 -5.17
C MET A 124 -11.11 13.51 -4.24
N GLY A 125 -11.11 13.90 -2.96
CA GLY A 125 -12.12 13.57 -1.95
C GLY A 125 -13.16 14.66 -1.75
#